data_AF-A0AAE5X9E0-F1
#
_entry.id   AF-A0AAE5X9E0-F1
#
_cell.length_a   1.000
_cell.length_b   1.000
_cell.length_c   1.000
_cell.angle_alpha   90.00
_cell.angle_beta   90.00
_cell.angle_gamma   90.00
#
_symmetry.space_group_name_H-M   'P 1'
#
loop_
_entity.id
_entity.type
_entity.pdbx_description
1 polymer ?
#
loop_
_entity_poly.entity_id
_entity_poly.type
_entity_poly.pdbx_seq_one_letter_code
_entity_poly.pdbx_strand_id
1 'polypeptide(L)'
;MRRRLCQCSNRSDSQSFSRSRATTLPSQDRLLTALLSRRPEAIIMVGSPATEEGARLLRHARSPVGETRELPSSPIDAVVGFDNYQAGDTVARHFVAQGRKNLAFIDGTDPRTTRRRLGFRDNAVASGLTDPRRLILDRNTACTTLAHAQLPGVDAVFTANDAAIG
;
A
#
# COMPACT_ATOMS: atom_id res chain seq x y z
N MET A 1 18.32 29.31 -8.99
CA MET A 1 17.71 28.44 -7.96
C MET A 1 16.50 27.71 -8.58
N ARG A 2 16.69 26.50 -9.10
CA ARG A 2 15.63 25.64 -9.65
C ARG A 2 15.89 24.22 -9.17
N ARG A 3 15.06 23.72 -8.25
CA ARG A 3 15.11 22.31 -7.79
C ARG A 3 14.45 21.45 -8.87
N ARG A 4 15.23 20.62 -9.56
CA ARG A 4 14.72 19.56 -10.42
C ARG A 4 14.64 18.28 -9.59
N LEU A 5 13.45 17.71 -9.49
CA LEU A 5 13.29 16.28 -9.21
C LEU A 5 13.92 15.52 -10.39
N CYS A 6 14.93 14.69 -10.10
CA CYS A 6 15.55 13.82 -11.10
C CYS A 6 14.88 12.45 -11.01
N GLN A 7 14.08 12.13 -12.03
CA GLN A 7 13.61 10.78 -12.31
C GLN A 7 14.75 10.07 -13.06
N CYS A 8 15.14 8.88 -12.59
CA CYS A 8 16.36 8.15 -12.97
C CYS A 8 16.65 8.09 -14.48
N SER A 9 17.85 8.56 -14.88
CA SER A 9 18.60 8.02 -16.03
C SER A 9 20.04 8.58 -16.05
N ASN A 10 21.03 7.67 -15.92
CA ASN A 10 22.45 7.82 -16.29
C ASN A 10 23.36 8.85 -15.59
N ARG A 11 23.67 8.63 -14.30
CA ARG A 11 25.05 8.79 -13.79
C ARG A 11 25.38 7.64 -12.83
N SER A 12 26.64 7.21 -12.91
CA SER A 12 27.26 5.96 -12.48
C SER A 12 27.34 5.72 -10.97
N ASP A 13 27.37 4.42 -10.61
CA ASP A 13 27.74 3.77 -9.33
C ASP A 13 26.65 3.33 -8.34
N SER A 14 25.37 3.54 -8.61
CA SER A 14 24.30 2.98 -7.78
C SER A 14 23.91 1.54 -8.17
N GLN A 15 24.28 0.54 -7.37
CA GLN A 15 23.75 -0.82 -7.51
C GLN A 15 22.31 -0.90 -7.01
N SER A 16 21.35 -1.14 -7.91
CA SER A 16 19.95 -1.33 -7.55
C SER A 16 19.67 -2.79 -7.17
N PHE A 17 19.25 -3.04 -5.93
CA PHE A 17 18.72 -4.34 -5.52
C PHE A 17 17.19 -4.28 -5.49
N SER A 18 16.54 -4.87 -6.50
CA SER A 18 15.07 -4.93 -6.57
C SER A 18 14.54 -6.30 -6.13
N ARG A 19 13.36 -6.31 -5.49
CA ARG A 19 12.68 -7.53 -5.04
C ARG A 19 11.32 -7.67 -5.72
N SER A 20 10.98 -8.90 -6.13
CA SER A 20 9.72 -9.24 -6.81
C SER A 20 8.82 -10.26 -6.09
N ARG A 21 9.23 -10.86 -4.96
CA ARG A 21 8.42 -11.87 -4.22
C ARG A 21 8.20 -11.54 -2.74
N ALA A 22 7.01 -11.92 -2.24
CA ALA A 22 6.67 -11.94 -0.83
C ALA A 22 7.69 -12.81 -0.08
N THR A 23 8.50 -12.19 0.78
CA THR A 23 9.49 -12.90 1.59
C THR A 23 8.94 -13.01 3.01
N THR A 24 9.15 -14.13 3.66
CA THR A 24 8.75 -14.31 5.06
C THR A 24 9.48 -13.32 5.96
N LEU A 25 8.90 -12.94 7.11
CA LEU A 25 9.52 -11.99 8.04
C LEU A 25 11.00 -12.33 8.37
N PRO A 26 11.36 -13.59 8.71
CA PRO A 26 12.74 -13.94 9.05
C PRO A 26 13.70 -13.85 7.85
N SER A 27 13.18 -13.96 6.63
CA SER A 27 13.99 -13.84 5.41
C SER A 27 14.16 -12.38 4.96
N GLN A 28 13.24 -11.49 5.32
CA GLN A 28 13.41 -10.05 5.13
C GLN A 28 14.57 -9.50 5.97
N ASP A 29 14.62 -9.85 7.26
CA ASP A 29 15.66 -9.36 8.17
C ASP A 29 17.05 -9.88 7.78
N ARG A 30 17.15 -11.15 7.36
CA ARG A 30 18.40 -11.71 6.81
C ARG A 30 18.89 -10.94 5.58
N LEU A 31 17.97 -10.55 4.69
CA LEU A 31 18.31 -9.77 3.51
C LEU A 31 18.67 -8.33 3.84
N LEU A 32 18.03 -7.71 4.83
CA LEU A 32 18.43 -6.41 5.34
C LEU A 32 19.87 -6.47 5.90
N THR A 33 20.19 -7.46 6.72
CA THR A 33 21.55 -7.66 7.23
C THR A 33 22.58 -7.85 6.11
N ALA A 34 22.26 -8.68 5.11
CA ALA A 34 23.14 -8.91 3.95
C ALA A 34 23.29 -7.66 3.06
N LEU A 35 22.28 -6.79 2.99
CA LEU A 35 22.35 -5.53 2.27
C LEU A 35 23.19 -4.51 3.03
N LEU A 36 22.99 -4.39 4.34
CA LEU A 36 23.73 -3.47 5.20
C LEU A 36 25.22 -3.79 5.29
N SER A 37 25.61 -5.08 5.20
CA SER A 37 27.02 -5.48 5.18
C SER A 37 27.80 -4.94 3.97
N ARG A 38 27.10 -4.60 2.89
CA ARG A 38 27.66 -4.01 1.67
C ARG A 38 27.81 -2.49 1.74
N ARG A 39 27.42 -1.85 2.85
CA ARG A 39 27.52 -0.39 3.07
C ARG A 39 26.94 0.42 1.89
N PRO A 40 25.66 0.25 1.55
CA PRO A 40 25.04 0.99 0.46
C PRO A 40 25.08 2.50 0.75
N GLU A 41 25.08 3.34 -0.29
CA GLU A 41 25.05 4.80 -0.10
C GLU A 41 23.67 5.31 0.33
N ALA A 42 22.60 4.58 0.01
CA ALA A 42 21.22 4.85 0.42
C ALA A 42 20.37 3.58 0.34
N ILE A 43 19.25 3.56 1.07
CA ILE A 43 18.29 2.46 1.05
C ILE A 43 16.91 3.03 0.73
N ILE A 44 16.24 2.50 -0.29
CA ILE A 44 14.84 2.79 -0.57
C ILE A 44 14.00 1.56 -0.20
N MET A 45 13.17 1.71 0.82
CA MET A 45 12.23 0.72 1.29
C MET A 45 10.87 0.90 0.61
N VAL A 46 10.30 -0.20 0.14
CA VAL A 46 8.97 -0.25 -0.45
C VAL A 46 8.00 -0.74 0.61
N GLY A 47 7.26 0.18 1.23
CA GLY A 47 6.53 -0.06 2.47
C GLY A 47 7.41 0.05 3.71
N SER A 48 6.83 -0.22 4.87
CA SER A 48 7.53 -0.19 6.15
C SER A 48 8.21 -1.52 6.48
N PRO A 49 9.20 -1.53 7.39
CA PRO A 49 9.83 -2.76 7.87
C PRO A 49 8.78 -3.71 8.45
N ALA A 50 8.89 -4.99 8.12
CA ALA A 50 7.87 -5.96 8.51
C ALA A 50 8.04 -6.47 9.96
N THR A 51 9.18 -6.16 10.59
CA THR A 51 9.50 -6.50 11.98
C THR A 51 10.12 -5.30 12.69
N GLU A 52 10.00 -5.28 14.02
CA GLU A 52 10.69 -4.29 14.85
C GLU A 52 12.21 -4.41 14.74
N GLU A 53 12.72 -5.64 14.58
CA GLU A 53 14.15 -5.89 14.40
C GLU A 53 14.66 -5.32 13.07
N GLY A 54 13.92 -5.53 11.98
CA GLY A 54 14.23 -4.90 10.68
C GLY A 54 14.19 -3.38 10.76
N ALA A 55 13.23 -2.80 11.49
CA ALA A 55 13.18 -1.37 11.76
C ALA A 55 14.40 -0.91 12.58
N ARG A 56 14.80 -1.68 13.61
CA ARG A 56 15.99 -1.39 14.43
C ARG A 56 17.25 -1.41 13.59
N LEU A 57 17.44 -2.43 12.75
CA LEU A 57 18.59 -2.53 11.84
C LEU A 57 18.69 -1.32 10.91
N LEU A 58 17.57 -0.89 10.34
CA LEU A 58 17.52 0.26 9.45
C LEU A 58 17.76 1.60 10.16
N ARG A 59 17.23 1.80 11.38
CA ARG A 59 17.51 3.01 12.18
C ARG A 59 18.98 3.15 12.59
N HIS A 60 19.70 2.03 12.73
CA HIS A 60 21.14 2.01 13.03
C HIS A 60 22.01 1.93 11.77
N ALA A 61 21.41 1.93 10.57
CA ALA A 61 22.16 1.98 9.34
C ALA A 61 22.91 3.31 9.23
N ARG A 62 24.13 3.27 8.67
CA ARG A 62 24.89 4.49 8.36
C ARG A 62 24.39 5.18 7.08
N SER A 63 23.56 4.48 6.31
CA SER A 63 23.02 4.92 5.03
C SER A 63 21.66 5.59 5.27
N PRO A 64 21.36 6.71 4.61
CA PRO A 64 20.02 7.31 4.63
C PRO A 64 18.97 6.31 4.14
N VAL A 65 17.79 6.33 4.76
CA VAL A 65 16.69 5.40 4.48
C VAL A 65 15.44 6.17 4.05
N GLY A 66 14.96 5.90 2.84
CA GLY A 66 13.69 6.41 2.34
C GLY A 66 12.62 5.33 2.31
N GLU A 67 11.53 5.48 3.04
CA GLU A 67 10.33 4.64 2.93
C GLU A 67 9.37 5.17 1.86
N THR A 68 8.68 4.25 1.18
CA THR A 68 7.74 4.59 0.12
C THR A 68 6.41 3.84 0.27
N ARG A 69 5.37 4.29 -0.46
CA ARG A 69 3.98 3.76 -0.54
C ARG A 69 3.05 4.08 0.62
N GLU A 70 3.55 4.16 1.84
CA GLU A 70 2.74 4.33 3.06
C GLU A 70 3.27 5.50 3.90
N LEU A 71 2.43 6.03 4.79
CA LEU A 71 2.78 7.08 5.74
C LEU A 71 2.71 6.48 7.16
N PRO A 72 3.78 5.82 7.65
CA PRO A 72 3.81 5.26 8.98
C PRO A 72 3.86 6.40 10.02
N SER A 73 3.33 6.15 11.21
CA SER A 73 3.37 7.10 12.33
C SER A 73 4.80 7.36 12.84
N SER A 74 5.69 6.39 12.67
CA SER A 74 7.11 6.48 13.03
C SER A 74 7.97 6.02 11.84
N PRO A 75 8.25 6.92 10.88
CA PRO A 75 9.18 6.61 9.79
C PRO A 75 10.59 6.39 10.33
N ILE A 76 11.40 5.65 9.57
CA ILE A 76 12.81 5.38 9.89
C ILE A 76 13.65 6.65 9.76
N ASP A 77 13.51 7.35 8.64
CA ASP A 77 14.22 8.60 8.34
C ASP A 77 13.34 9.48 7.43
N ALA A 78 13.37 9.25 6.11
CA ALA A 78 12.49 9.97 5.17
C ALA A 78 11.34 9.07 4.68
N VAL A 79 10.16 9.65 4.43
CA VAL A 79 9.04 8.91 3.85
C VAL A 79 8.29 9.70 2.78
N VAL A 80 7.91 9.01 1.71
CA VAL A 80 7.03 9.52 0.66
C VAL A 80 5.95 8.48 0.36
N GLY A 81 4.70 8.80 0.71
CA GLY A 81 3.59 7.86 0.55
C GLY A 81 2.24 8.54 0.47
N PHE A 82 1.19 7.75 0.59
CA PHE A 82 -0.19 8.22 0.57
C PHE A 82 -0.89 7.86 1.87
N ASP A 83 -1.84 8.72 2.28
CA ASP A 83 -2.79 8.32 3.30
C ASP A 83 -3.85 7.40 2.67
N ASN A 84 -3.66 6.11 2.91
CA ASN A 84 -4.54 5.07 2.39
C ASN A 84 -5.93 5.13 3.03
N TYR A 85 -6.06 5.63 4.26
CA TYR A 85 -7.37 5.84 4.86
C TYR A 85 -8.11 6.96 4.15
N GLN A 86 -7.45 8.11 3.98
CA GLN A 86 -8.04 9.24 3.26
C GLN A 86 -8.41 8.87 1.82
N ALA A 87 -7.62 8.03 1.15
CA ALA A 87 -7.96 7.51 -0.18
C ALA A 87 -9.29 6.74 -0.17
N GLY A 88 -9.51 5.90 0.84
CA GLY A 88 -10.78 5.17 0.99
C GLY A 88 -11.96 6.09 1.32
N ASP A 89 -11.77 7.02 2.26
CA ASP A 89 -12.77 8.04 2.61
C ASP A 89 -13.20 8.84 1.37
N THR A 90 -12.23 9.27 0.56
CA THR A 90 -12.49 10.06 -0.65
C THR A 90 -13.35 9.29 -1.65
N VAL A 91 -13.11 7.98 -1.83
CA VAL A 91 -13.90 7.16 -2.75
C VAL A 91 -15.31 6.93 -2.21
N ALA A 92 -15.48 6.70 -0.91
CA ALA A 92 -16.80 6.59 -0.29
C ALA A 92 -17.61 7.88 -0.46
N ARG A 93 -17.00 9.03 -0.19
CA ARG A 93 -17.62 10.35 -0.43
C ARG A 93 -18.07 10.52 -1.87
N HIS A 94 -17.23 10.09 -2.81
CA HIS A 94 -17.59 10.14 -4.22
C HIS A 94 -18.82 9.28 -4.51
N PHE A 95 -18.86 8.03 -4.05
CA PHE A 95 -20.03 7.15 -4.25
C PHE A 95 -21.31 7.68 -3.59
N VAL A 96 -21.21 8.20 -2.36
CA VAL A 96 -22.32 8.84 -1.66
C VAL A 96 -22.84 10.04 -2.45
N ALA A 97 -21.95 10.91 -2.94
CA ALA A 97 -22.31 12.06 -3.75
C ALA A 97 -22.97 11.68 -5.09
N GLN A 98 -22.67 10.48 -5.61
CA GLN A 98 -23.31 9.91 -6.79
C GLN A 98 -24.62 9.15 -6.47
N GLY A 99 -25.08 9.17 -5.21
CA GLY A 99 -26.33 8.53 -4.79
C GLY A 99 -26.27 6.99 -4.70
N ARG A 100 -25.06 6.41 -4.66
CA ARG A 100 -24.86 4.96 -4.50
C ARG A 100 -25.15 4.55 -3.07
N LYS A 101 -25.83 3.41 -2.88
CA LYS A 101 -26.33 2.97 -1.57
C LYS A 101 -25.80 1.62 -1.14
N ASN A 102 -25.56 0.71 -2.09
CA ASN A 102 -25.18 -0.66 -1.83
C ASN A 102 -23.72 -0.85 -2.22
N LEU A 103 -22.81 -0.48 -1.33
CA LEU A 103 -21.39 -0.43 -1.62
C LEU A 103 -20.69 -1.76 -1.33
N ALA A 104 -19.62 -2.04 -2.08
CA ALA A 104 -18.69 -3.10 -1.75
C ALA A 104 -17.23 -2.67 -1.91
N PHE A 105 -16.36 -3.36 -1.16
CA PHE A 105 -14.92 -3.22 -1.21
C PHE A 105 -14.28 -4.57 -1.55
N ILE A 106 -13.38 -4.57 -2.53
CA ILE A 106 -12.66 -5.78 -2.94
C ILE A 106 -11.17 -5.60 -2.68
N ASP A 107 -10.60 -6.48 -1.87
CA ASP A 107 -9.20 -6.35 -1.44
C ASP A 107 -8.44 -7.66 -1.31
N GLY A 108 -7.15 -7.50 -0.98
CA GLY A 108 -6.34 -8.56 -0.38
C GLY A 108 -6.19 -8.33 1.13
N THR A 109 -5.20 -8.97 1.72
CA THR A 109 -4.94 -8.91 3.17
C THR A 109 -3.78 -7.99 3.58
N ASP A 110 -3.26 -7.16 2.66
CA ASP A 110 -2.11 -6.31 2.97
C ASP A 110 -2.51 -5.04 3.77
N PRO A 111 -1.62 -4.51 4.65
CA PRO A 111 -1.94 -3.40 5.56
C PRO A 111 -2.49 -2.15 4.87
N ARG A 112 -1.93 -1.81 3.70
CA ARG A 112 -2.36 -0.68 2.88
C ARG A 112 -3.80 -0.86 2.41
N THR A 113 -4.17 -2.04 1.93
CA THR A 113 -5.57 -2.33 1.53
C THR A 113 -6.53 -2.29 2.71
N THR A 114 -6.08 -2.75 3.88
CA THR A 114 -6.87 -2.65 5.13
C THR A 114 -7.14 -1.20 5.50
N ARG A 115 -6.15 -0.30 5.41
CA ARG A 115 -6.35 1.13 5.67
C ARG A 115 -7.35 1.77 4.70
N ARG A 116 -7.29 1.46 3.40
CA ARG A 116 -8.28 1.91 2.41
C ARG A 116 -9.69 1.44 2.74
N ARG A 117 -9.84 0.16 3.10
CA ARG A 117 -11.13 -0.40 3.49
C ARG A 117 -11.75 0.35 4.66
N LEU A 118 -10.95 0.64 5.68
CA LEU A 118 -11.41 1.33 6.88
C LEU A 118 -11.92 2.73 6.55
N GLY A 119 -11.15 3.54 5.81
CA GLY A 119 -11.62 4.88 5.42
C GLY A 119 -12.88 4.85 4.56
N PHE A 120 -12.97 3.88 3.65
CA PHE A 120 -14.15 3.68 2.82
C PHE A 120 -15.39 3.31 3.64
N ARG A 121 -15.26 2.32 4.53
CA ARG A 121 -16.32 1.88 5.42
C ARG A 121 -16.79 2.98 6.36
N ASP A 122 -15.85 3.64 7.04
CA ASP A 122 -16.17 4.61 8.08
C ASP A 122 -16.95 5.79 7.49
N ASN A 123 -16.56 6.26 6.30
CA ASN A 123 -17.29 7.32 5.61
C ASN A 123 -18.67 6.88 5.12
N ALA A 124 -18.79 5.67 4.57
CA ALA A 124 -20.07 5.12 4.13
C ALA A 124 -21.07 5.03 5.28
N VAL A 125 -20.63 4.48 6.42
CA VAL A 125 -21.44 4.37 7.64
C VAL A 125 -21.79 5.75 8.21
N ALA A 126 -20.83 6.67 8.26
CA ALA A 126 -21.07 8.05 8.71
C ALA A 126 -22.07 8.80 7.81
N SER A 127 -22.17 8.42 6.54
CA SER A 127 -23.13 8.96 5.57
C SER A 127 -24.50 8.27 5.61
N GLY A 128 -24.73 7.37 6.58
CA GLY A 128 -26.00 6.67 6.77
C GLY A 128 -26.22 5.47 5.86
N LEU A 129 -25.18 5.00 5.16
CA LEU A 129 -25.24 3.76 4.38
C LEU A 129 -24.99 2.54 5.27
N THR A 130 -25.42 1.37 4.80
CA THR A 130 -25.05 0.09 5.43
C THR A 130 -23.55 -0.17 5.30
N ASP A 131 -23.00 -0.97 6.22
CA ASP A 131 -21.59 -1.38 6.17
C ASP A 131 -21.27 -2.01 4.81
N PRO A 132 -20.29 -1.47 4.04
CA PRO A 132 -19.97 -1.99 2.72
C PRO A 132 -19.58 -3.47 2.75
N ARG A 133 -20.12 -4.24 1.80
CA ARG A 133 -19.78 -5.66 1.69
C ARG A 133 -18.30 -5.82 1.33
N ARG A 134 -17.63 -6.81 1.90
CA ARG A 134 -16.22 -7.08 1.62
C ARG A 134 -16.06 -8.40 0.87
N LEU A 135 -15.25 -8.39 -0.18
CA LEU A 135 -14.79 -9.61 -0.84
C LEU A 135 -13.25 -9.63 -0.86
N ILE A 136 -12.66 -10.71 -0.37
CA ILE A 136 -11.21 -10.92 -0.42
C ILE A 136 -10.91 -11.81 -1.63
N LEU A 137 -10.05 -11.34 -2.53
CA LEU A 137 -9.62 -12.11 -3.70
C LEU A 137 -8.11 -12.33 -3.66
N ASP A 138 -7.70 -13.49 -4.18
CA ASP A 138 -6.30 -13.74 -4.45
C ASP A 138 -5.78 -12.78 -5.54
N ARG A 139 -4.50 -12.43 -5.42
CA ARG A 139 -3.85 -11.36 -6.19
C ARG A 139 -3.84 -11.56 -7.72
N ASN A 140 -4.20 -12.76 -8.18
CA ASN A 140 -4.21 -13.17 -9.59
C ASN A 140 -5.62 -13.39 -10.15
N THR A 141 -6.65 -13.11 -9.37
CA THR A 141 -8.03 -13.39 -9.75
C THR A 141 -8.63 -12.18 -10.47
N ALA A 142 -8.94 -12.36 -11.77
CA ALA A 142 -9.75 -11.43 -12.54
C ALA A 142 -11.11 -11.26 -11.85
N CYS A 143 -11.41 -10.04 -11.44
CA CYS A 143 -12.36 -9.77 -10.38
C CYS A 143 -13.72 -9.37 -10.91
N THR A 144 -13.82 -8.92 -12.17
CA THR A 144 -15.06 -8.39 -12.72
C THR A 144 -16.18 -9.43 -12.74
N THR A 145 -15.89 -10.66 -13.17
CA THR A 145 -16.88 -11.75 -13.29
C THR A 145 -17.25 -12.37 -11.93
N LEU A 146 -16.26 -12.56 -11.05
CA LEU A 146 -16.49 -13.15 -9.71
C LEU A 146 -17.17 -12.16 -8.77
N ALA A 147 -16.84 -10.87 -8.85
CA ALA A 147 -17.49 -9.83 -8.08
C ALA A 147 -18.99 -9.77 -8.41
N HIS A 148 -19.37 -9.85 -9.69
CA HIS A 148 -20.77 -9.80 -10.09
C HIS A 148 -21.58 -10.97 -9.52
N ALA A 149 -21.04 -12.19 -9.54
CA ALA A 149 -21.70 -13.38 -8.99
C ALA A 149 -21.79 -13.35 -7.46
N GLN A 150 -20.76 -12.84 -6.77
CA GLN A 150 -20.68 -12.90 -5.30
C GLN A 150 -21.25 -11.67 -4.60
N LEU A 151 -21.43 -10.56 -5.32
CA LEU A 151 -21.94 -9.30 -4.80
C LEU A 151 -23.26 -8.88 -5.48
N PRO A 152 -24.31 -9.72 -5.47
CA PRO A 152 -25.60 -9.32 -6.04
C PRO A 152 -26.17 -8.11 -5.30
N GLY A 153 -26.78 -7.19 -6.06
CA GLY A 153 -27.43 -5.97 -5.54
C GLY A 153 -26.50 -4.82 -5.17
N VAL A 154 -25.18 -5.00 -5.31
CA VAL A 154 -24.18 -3.92 -5.14
C VAL A 154 -24.24 -2.98 -6.34
N ASP A 155 -24.28 -1.68 -6.07
CA ASP A 155 -24.40 -0.62 -7.09
C ASP A 155 -23.11 0.19 -7.29
N ALA A 156 -22.10 -0.02 -6.44
CA ALA A 156 -20.76 0.51 -6.60
C ALA A 156 -19.71 -0.35 -5.87
N VAL A 157 -18.57 -0.56 -6.53
CA VAL A 157 -17.46 -1.36 -6.02
C VAL A 157 -16.19 -0.52 -5.98
N PHE A 158 -15.50 -0.52 -4.85
CA PHE A 158 -14.15 0.02 -4.75
C PHE A 158 -13.14 -1.11 -4.63
N THR A 159 -12.24 -1.23 -5.61
CA THR A 159 -11.18 -2.24 -5.63
C THR A 159 -9.89 -1.66 -5.04
N ALA A 160 -9.17 -2.46 -4.25
CA ALA A 160 -7.95 -2.01 -3.60
C ALA A 160 -6.73 -1.93 -4.54
N ASN A 161 -6.86 -2.50 -5.75
CA ASN A 161 -5.91 -2.44 -6.84
C ASN A 161 -6.64 -2.55 -8.20
N ASP A 162 -5.99 -2.05 -9.25
CA ASP A 162 -6.57 -2.00 -10.60
C ASP A 162 -6.51 -3.36 -11.32
N ALA A 163 -5.64 -4.27 -10.86
CA ALA A 163 -5.58 -5.65 -11.37
C ALA A 163 -6.88 -6.43 -11.11
N ALA A 164 -7.65 -5.98 -10.12
CA ALA A 164 -8.99 -6.50 -9.82
C ALA A 164 -10.09 -5.94 -10.74
N ILE A 165 -9.77 -5.37 -11.90
CA ILE A 165 -10.78 -4.91 -12.89
C ILE A 165 -10.63 -5.67 -14.22
N GLY A 166 -9.84 -6.76 -14.22
CA GLY A 166 -9.70 -7.68 -15.36
C GLY A 166 -10.92 -8.56 -15.57
#